data_AF-A0A0D9ZAU9-F1
#
_entry.id   AF-A0A0D9ZAU9-F1
#
_cell.length_a   1.000
_cell.length_b   1.000
_cell.length_c   1.000
_cell.angle_alpha   90.00
_cell.angle_beta   90.00
_cell.angle_gamma   90.00
#
_symmetry.space_group_name_H-M   'P 1'
#
loop_
_entity.id
_entity.type
_entity.pdbx_description
1 polymer ?
#
loop_
_entity_poly.entity_id
_entity_poly.type
_entity_poly.pdbx_seq_one_letter_code
_entity_poly.pdbx_strand_id
1 'polypeptide(L)'
;MSHLQPRCIWLCVARAAGTVSDLALPPLLAASSELDHVAAECPALRRLALPELSPADDARLPSLVPRWRRLAHLELDSKPSSFPAVAAALALHCPDLAVLRVTSGSVKPEDAAAMAASSPLRGRLRSLCLDRCYLPRQELLAILAGCGGGTPLHEFTARWCVGFDDKDEEVLGRGAAIERFDIGGSRLLDEPDGDATNGDDYCDSSYVDVI
;
A
#
# COMPACT_ATOMS: atom_id res chain seq x y z
N MET A 1 -3.03 -11.56 21.35
CA MET A 1 -3.63 -10.52 20.49
C MET A 1 -5.13 -10.68 20.59
N SER A 2 -5.78 -9.79 21.34
CA SER A 2 -7.19 -9.94 21.73
C SER A 2 -8.07 -9.47 20.57
N HIS A 3 -8.84 -10.38 19.98
CA HIS A 3 -9.88 -10.03 19.00
C HIS A 3 -11.01 -9.29 19.73
N LEU A 4 -10.99 -7.96 19.71
CA LEU A 4 -12.14 -7.17 20.16
C LEU A 4 -13.26 -7.29 19.12
N GLN A 5 -14.44 -7.70 19.57
CA GLN A 5 -15.64 -7.75 18.73
C GLN A 5 -16.04 -6.33 18.29
N PRO A 6 -16.70 -6.15 17.12
CA PRO A 6 -17.04 -4.84 16.55
C PRO A 6 -17.82 -3.93 17.53
N ARG A 7 -18.72 -4.53 18.32
CA ARG A 7 -19.51 -3.82 19.34
C ARG A 7 -18.68 -3.24 20.48
N CYS A 8 -17.53 -3.84 20.79
CA CYS A 8 -16.63 -3.32 21.82
C CYS A 8 -15.89 -2.07 21.32
N ILE A 9 -15.58 -1.98 20.04
CA ILE A 9 -14.91 -0.81 19.45
C ILE A 9 -15.81 0.42 19.55
N TRP A 10 -17.09 0.28 19.21
CA TRP A 10 -18.08 1.36 19.37
C TRP A 10 -18.16 1.86 20.81
N LEU A 11 -18.27 0.94 21.77
CA LEU A 11 -18.34 1.31 23.18
C LEU A 11 -17.05 1.98 23.65
N CYS A 12 -15.89 1.50 23.20
CA CYS A 12 -14.59 2.09 23.54
C CYS A 12 -14.43 3.49 22.93
N VAL A 13 -14.80 3.68 21.66
CA VAL A 13 -14.73 4.98 20.97
C VAL A 13 -15.70 5.98 21.60
N ALA A 14 -16.96 5.60 21.82
CA ALA A 14 -17.95 6.46 22.45
C ALA A 14 -17.55 6.87 23.87
N ARG A 15 -16.95 5.96 24.66
CA ARG A 15 -16.47 6.28 26.02
C ARG A 15 -15.20 7.11 26.03
N ALA A 16 -14.39 7.03 24.98
CA ALA A 16 -13.19 7.83 24.83
C ALA A 16 -13.48 9.28 24.40
N ALA A 17 -14.71 9.63 24.02
CA ALA A 17 -15.17 11.01 23.80
C ALA A 17 -14.20 11.86 22.95
N GLY A 18 -13.69 11.28 21.85
CA GLY A 18 -12.78 11.96 20.94
C GLY A 18 -11.31 12.03 21.36
N THR A 19 -10.91 11.36 22.45
CA THR A 19 -9.50 11.32 22.88
C THR A 19 -8.70 10.17 22.28
N VAL A 20 -9.32 9.31 21.46
CA VAL A 20 -8.63 8.17 20.84
C VAL A 20 -7.53 8.68 19.91
N SER A 21 -6.28 8.39 20.24
CA SER A 21 -5.10 8.73 19.43
C SER A 21 -4.63 7.56 18.56
N ASP A 22 -4.90 6.32 18.96
CA ASP A 22 -4.41 5.13 18.28
C ASP A 22 -5.56 4.14 18.15
N LEU A 23 -5.81 3.70 16.92
CA LEU A 23 -6.89 2.77 16.60
C LEU A 23 -6.44 1.79 15.54
N ALA A 24 -6.65 0.51 15.80
CA ALA A 24 -6.53 -0.55 14.81
C ALA A 24 -7.90 -1.20 14.65
N LEU A 25 -8.41 -1.20 13.41
CA LEU A 25 -9.69 -1.82 13.11
C LEU A 25 -9.50 -3.30 12.78
N PRO A 26 -10.37 -4.19 13.28
CA PRO A 26 -10.25 -5.62 13.05
C PRO A 26 -10.63 -5.97 11.60
N PRO A 27 -10.08 -7.06 11.03
CA PRO A 27 -10.38 -7.50 9.65
C PRO A 27 -11.85 -7.72 9.33
N LEU A 28 -12.68 -7.95 10.35
CA LEU A 28 -14.10 -8.20 10.24
C LEU A 28 -14.91 -6.92 10.47
N LEU A 29 -14.50 -5.78 9.88
CA LEU A 29 -15.37 -4.61 9.78
C LEU A 29 -16.62 -5.05 9.01
N ALA A 30 -17.73 -5.17 9.73
CA ALA A 30 -18.92 -5.83 9.21
C ALA A 30 -19.84 -4.84 8.46
N ALA A 31 -19.57 -3.54 8.52
CA ALA A 31 -20.41 -2.54 7.87
C ALA A 31 -19.69 -1.22 7.57
N SER A 32 -20.11 -0.62 6.45
CA SER A 32 -19.73 0.72 6.00
C SER A 32 -19.95 1.84 7.02
N SER A 33 -20.88 1.64 7.96
CA SER A 33 -21.19 2.61 9.02
C SER A 33 -20.14 2.71 10.11
N GLU A 34 -19.28 1.70 10.29
CA GLU A 34 -18.27 1.70 11.35
C GLU A 34 -17.12 2.66 11.05
N LEU A 35 -16.68 2.71 9.78
CA LEU A 35 -15.64 3.63 9.34
C LEU A 35 -16.12 5.10 9.43
N ASP A 36 -17.38 5.35 9.08
CA ASP A 36 -18.01 6.67 9.21
C ASP A 36 -18.11 7.09 10.69
N HIS A 37 -18.48 6.17 11.57
CA HIS A 37 -18.56 6.41 13.01
C HIS A 37 -17.18 6.75 13.60
N VAL A 38 -16.15 5.98 13.26
CA VAL A 38 -14.76 6.27 13.67
C VAL A 38 -14.30 7.63 13.15
N ALA A 39 -14.61 7.97 11.91
CA ALA A 39 -14.25 9.26 11.35
C ALA A 39 -15.00 10.43 12.03
N ALA A 40 -16.21 10.21 12.52
CA ALA A 40 -16.98 11.22 13.26
C ALA A 40 -16.50 11.39 14.72
N GLU A 41 -16.25 10.28 15.41
CA GLU A 41 -16.00 10.29 16.86
C GLU A 41 -14.53 10.36 17.25
N CYS A 42 -13.59 10.16 16.32
CA CYS A 42 -12.14 10.16 16.60
C CYS A 42 -11.36 11.26 15.86
N PRO A 43 -11.61 12.56 16.10
CA PRO A 43 -10.88 13.65 15.44
C PRO A 43 -9.42 13.81 15.94
N ALA A 44 -9.08 13.27 17.13
CA ALA A 44 -7.74 13.35 17.70
C ALA A 44 -6.78 12.24 17.23
N LEU A 45 -7.23 11.40 16.30
CA LEU A 45 -6.56 10.18 15.89
C LEU A 45 -5.21 10.50 15.21
N ARG A 46 -4.15 9.89 15.75
CA ARG A 46 -2.75 10.00 15.31
C ARG A 46 -2.27 8.76 14.60
N ARG A 47 -2.73 7.57 14.99
CA ARG A 47 -2.41 6.30 14.34
C ARG A 47 -3.68 5.55 13.97
N LEU A 48 -3.81 5.22 12.70
CA LEU A 48 -4.90 4.40 12.17
C LEU A 48 -4.31 3.19 11.46
N ALA A 49 -4.75 1.98 11.83
CA ALA A 49 -4.55 0.78 11.05
C ALA A 49 -5.91 0.29 10.53
N LEU A 50 -6.04 0.23 9.20
CA LEU A 50 -7.23 -0.22 8.51
C LEU A 50 -6.99 -1.62 7.94
N PRO A 51 -7.94 -2.55 8.13
CA PRO A 51 -7.89 -3.84 7.47
C PRO A 51 -8.15 -3.70 5.98
N GLU A 52 -8.19 -4.83 5.27
CA GLU A 52 -8.73 -4.86 3.92
C GLU A 52 -10.17 -4.34 3.91
N LEU A 53 -10.39 -3.25 3.17
CA LEU A 53 -11.68 -2.57 3.10
C LEU A 53 -12.54 -3.18 2.00
N SER A 54 -13.86 -3.15 2.18
CA SER A 54 -14.78 -3.42 1.08
C SER A 54 -14.59 -2.37 -0.04
N PRO A 55 -14.87 -2.70 -1.31
CA PRO A 55 -14.74 -1.73 -2.41
C PRO A 55 -15.53 -0.43 -2.19
N ALA A 56 -16.66 -0.51 -1.47
CA ALA A 56 -17.48 0.65 -1.13
C ALA A 56 -16.82 1.54 -0.05
N ASP A 57 -16.17 0.96 0.94
CA ASP A 57 -15.45 1.70 1.97
C ASP A 57 -14.15 2.30 1.44
N ASP A 58 -13.46 1.53 0.61
CA ASP A 58 -12.25 1.93 -0.11
C ASP A 58 -12.45 3.19 -0.95
N ALA A 59 -13.53 3.23 -1.73
CA ALA A 59 -13.86 4.37 -2.58
C ALA A 59 -14.21 5.64 -1.76
N ARG A 60 -14.67 5.47 -0.51
CA ARG A 60 -15.03 6.59 0.38
C ARG A 60 -13.86 7.10 1.20
N LEU A 61 -12.78 6.33 1.32
CA LEU A 61 -11.61 6.68 2.14
C LEU A 61 -11.09 8.12 1.88
N PRO A 62 -10.95 8.61 0.63
CA PRO A 62 -10.53 10.00 0.37
C PRO A 62 -11.41 11.06 1.04
N SER A 63 -12.72 10.80 1.15
CA SER A 63 -13.68 11.74 1.76
C SER A 63 -13.65 11.75 3.29
N LEU A 64 -13.07 10.71 3.90
CA LEU A 64 -12.97 10.56 5.35
C LEU A 64 -11.67 11.13 5.91
N VAL A 65 -10.58 11.07 5.13
CA VAL A 65 -9.26 11.64 5.49
C VAL A 65 -9.30 13.06 6.08
N PRO A 66 -10.12 14.02 5.58
CA PRO A 66 -10.21 15.37 6.15
C PRO A 66 -10.64 15.44 7.63
N ARG A 67 -11.21 14.35 8.17
CA ARG A 67 -11.64 14.24 9.57
C ARG A 67 -10.49 13.84 10.50
N TRP A 68 -9.43 13.21 9.98
CA TRP A 68 -8.26 12.76 10.75
C TRP A 68 -7.09 13.74 10.62
N ARG A 69 -7.30 15.01 10.98
CA ARG A 69 -6.31 16.07 10.76
C ARG A 69 -5.00 15.92 11.55
N ARG A 70 -5.02 15.11 12.61
CA ARG A 70 -3.85 14.82 13.46
C ARG A 70 -3.17 13.50 13.10
N LEU A 71 -3.57 12.87 12.00
CA LEU A 71 -3.04 11.58 11.59
C LEU A 71 -1.56 11.71 11.26
N ALA A 72 -0.75 10.99 12.02
CA ALA A 72 0.70 10.90 11.89
C ALA A 72 1.16 9.56 11.31
N HIS A 73 0.33 8.52 11.45
CA HIS A 73 0.61 7.16 11.02
C HIS A 73 -0.64 6.53 10.41
N LEU A 74 -0.55 6.07 9.17
CA LEU A 74 -1.59 5.30 8.49
C LEU A 74 -1.03 3.95 8.05
N GLU A 75 -1.72 2.88 8.42
CA GLU A 75 -1.45 1.52 7.98
C GLU A 75 -2.69 0.98 7.24
N LEU A 76 -2.46 0.45 6.05
CA LEU A 76 -3.45 -0.11 5.15
C LEU A 76 -3.04 -1.55 4.86
N ASP A 77 -3.86 -2.51 5.27
CA ASP A 77 -3.59 -3.92 4.97
C ASP A 77 -3.52 -4.16 3.45
N SER A 78 -4.38 -3.48 2.70
CA SER A 78 -4.43 -3.52 1.23
C SER A 78 -4.44 -2.12 0.63
N LYS A 79 -3.77 -1.96 -0.53
CA LYS A 79 -3.71 -0.70 -1.28
C LYS A 79 -5.10 -0.34 -1.80
N PRO A 80 -5.61 0.86 -1.50
CA PRO A 80 -6.90 1.26 -2.00
C PRO A 80 -6.93 1.41 -3.51
N SER A 81 -8.06 1.07 -4.11
CA SER A 81 -8.33 1.27 -5.54
C SER A 81 -8.24 2.76 -5.90
N SER A 82 -8.63 3.63 -4.96
CA SER A 82 -8.58 5.08 -5.07
C SER A 82 -7.31 5.72 -4.48
N PHE A 83 -6.21 4.95 -4.36
CA PHE A 83 -4.98 5.40 -3.70
C PHE A 83 -4.47 6.79 -4.12
N PRO A 84 -4.48 7.20 -5.41
CA PRO A 84 -4.05 8.55 -5.77
C PRO A 84 -4.90 9.65 -5.12
N ALA A 85 -6.21 9.43 -5.00
CA ALA A 85 -7.12 10.36 -4.32
C ALA A 85 -6.89 10.35 -2.79
N VAL A 86 -6.62 9.18 -2.20
CA VAL A 86 -6.26 9.06 -0.78
C VAL A 86 -4.96 9.81 -0.49
N ALA A 87 -3.92 9.60 -1.29
CA ALA A 87 -2.62 10.27 -1.17
C ALA A 87 -2.77 11.80 -1.26
N ALA A 88 -3.55 12.29 -2.23
CA ALA A 88 -3.84 13.72 -2.35
C ALA A 88 -4.56 14.29 -1.13
N ALA A 89 -5.57 13.55 -0.60
CA ALA A 89 -6.29 13.96 0.59
C ALA A 89 -5.39 13.98 1.84
N LEU A 90 -4.51 13.00 2.01
CA LEU A 90 -3.54 12.93 3.11
C LEU A 90 -2.55 14.11 3.04
N ALA A 91 -2.05 14.38 1.84
CA ALA A 91 -1.14 15.49 1.58
C ALA A 91 -1.76 16.84 2.01
N LEU A 92 -3.04 17.01 1.72
CA LEU A 92 -3.78 18.26 1.96
C LEU A 92 -4.24 18.41 3.41
N HIS A 93 -4.70 17.33 4.06
CA HIS A 93 -5.44 17.42 5.32
C HIS A 93 -4.70 16.89 6.55
N CYS A 94 -3.61 16.13 6.37
CA CYS A 94 -2.85 15.52 7.47
C CYS A 94 -1.43 16.15 7.55
N PRO A 95 -1.27 17.35 8.14
CA PRO A 95 0.02 18.03 8.30
C PRO A 95 1.05 17.22 9.07
N ASP A 96 0.62 16.33 9.97
CA ASP A 96 1.52 15.57 10.84
C ASP A 96 1.90 14.19 10.28
N LEU A 97 1.43 13.83 9.08
CA LEU A 97 1.63 12.49 8.52
C LEU A 97 3.11 12.21 8.26
N ALA A 98 3.65 11.22 8.99
CA ALA A 98 5.05 10.82 8.94
C ALA A 98 5.24 9.36 8.53
N VAL A 99 4.23 8.51 8.68
CA VAL A 99 4.32 7.07 8.37
C VAL A 99 3.15 6.62 7.51
N LEU A 100 3.46 5.95 6.40
CA LEU A 100 2.49 5.26 5.54
C LEU A 100 2.94 3.81 5.33
N ARG A 101 2.10 2.87 5.76
CA ARG A 101 2.28 1.42 5.55
C ARG A 101 1.17 0.91 4.63
N VAL A 102 1.57 0.19 3.59
CA VAL A 102 0.69 -0.57 2.70
C VAL A 102 1.26 -1.99 2.65
N THR A 103 0.48 -2.99 3.05
CA THR A 103 1.03 -4.34 3.26
C THR A 103 0.66 -5.37 2.21
N SER A 104 -0.16 -4.98 1.23
CA SER A 104 -0.53 -5.77 0.06
C SER A 104 -1.17 -4.87 -1.00
N GLY A 105 -1.15 -5.30 -2.26
CA GLY A 105 -1.76 -4.58 -3.38
C GLY A 105 -0.83 -4.44 -4.58
N SER A 106 -1.38 -3.96 -5.69
CA SER A 106 -0.64 -3.74 -6.94
C SER A 106 -0.38 -2.25 -7.14
N VAL A 107 0.89 -1.85 -7.11
CA VAL A 107 1.31 -0.46 -7.33
C VAL A 107 1.39 -0.20 -8.83
N LYS A 108 0.47 0.63 -9.32
CA LYS A 108 0.41 1.04 -10.72
C LYS A 108 1.20 2.33 -10.96
N PRO A 109 1.47 2.71 -12.22
CA PRO A 109 2.12 3.98 -12.55
C PRO A 109 1.48 5.19 -11.88
N GLU A 110 0.14 5.26 -11.84
CA GLU A 110 -0.59 6.35 -11.19
C GLU A 110 -0.42 6.38 -9.66
N ASP A 111 -0.26 5.20 -9.03
CA ASP A 111 -0.02 5.09 -7.59
C ASP A 111 1.40 5.54 -7.26
N ALA A 112 2.38 5.08 -8.05
CA ALA A 112 3.78 5.49 -7.93
C ALA A 112 3.94 6.99 -8.16
N ALA A 113 3.27 7.53 -9.18
CA ALA A 113 3.21 8.96 -9.42
C ALA A 113 2.56 9.70 -8.25
N ALA A 114 1.48 9.17 -7.65
CA ALA A 114 0.88 9.79 -6.48
C ALA A 114 1.82 9.81 -5.26
N MET A 115 2.56 8.72 -5.01
CA MET A 115 3.58 8.68 -3.94
C MET A 115 4.73 9.66 -4.22
N ALA A 116 5.19 9.75 -5.46
CA ALA A 116 6.31 10.60 -5.87
C ALA A 116 5.94 12.09 -5.98
N ALA A 117 4.76 12.40 -6.52
CA ALA A 117 4.29 13.73 -6.87
C ALA A 117 3.54 14.44 -5.74
N SER A 118 3.13 13.72 -4.68
CA SER A 118 2.57 14.33 -3.48
C SER A 118 3.67 15.09 -2.72
N SER A 119 4.10 16.22 -3.29
CA SER A 119 5.03 17.21 -2.73
C SER A 119 4.73 17.56 -1.26
N PRO A 120 3.46 17.66 -0.80
CA PRO A 120 3.18 17.88 0.60
C PRO A 120 3.47 16.65 1.48
N LEU A 121 3.30 15.42 0.98
CA LEU A 121 3.73 14.20 1.66
C LEU A 121 5.26 14.07 1.67
N ARG A 122 5.92 14.40 0.56
CA ARG A 122 7.38 14.30 0.38
C ARG A 122 8.19 15.09 1.43
N GLY A 123 7.64 16.20 1.93
CA GLY A 123 8.29 17.02 2.97
C GLY A 123 8.12 16.48 4.40
N ARG A 124 7.22 15.53 4.61
CA ARG A 124 6.72 15.15 5.94
C ARG A 124 6.87 13.66 6.23
N LEU A 125 6.73 12.85 5.18
CA LEU A 125 6.83 11.40 5.27
C LEU A 125 8.26 11.00 5.61
N ARG A 126 8.41 10.32 6.74
CA ARG A 126 9.67 9.78 7.24
C ARG A 126 9.80 8.29 6.98
N SER A 127 8.69 7.55 6.98
CA SER A 127 8.67 6.10 6.78
C SER A 127 7.62 5.71 5.75
N LEU A 128 8.03 4.96 4.73
CA LEU A 128 7.17 4.35 3.72
C LEU A 128 7.44 2.84 3.66
N CYS A 129 6.40 2.03 3.81
CA CYS A 129 6.51 0.58 3.73
C CYS A 129 5.48 0.05 2.74
N LEU A 130 5.95 -0.73 1.77
CA LEU A 130 5.21 -1.35 0.67
C LEU A 130 5.40 -2.87 0.66
N ASP A 131 5.67 -3.48 1.81
CA ASP A 131 5.93 -4.91 1.93
C ASP A 131 4.82 -5.75 1.27
N ARG A 132 5.21 -6.85 0.62
CA ARG A 132 4.32 -7.83 -0.05
C ARG A 132 3.43 -7.23 -1.14
N CYS A 133 3.79 -6.08 -1.69
CA CYS A 133 3.09 -5.51 -2.85
C CYS A 133 3.61 -6.09 -4.16
N TYR A 134 2.75 -6.13 -5.17
CA TYR A 134 3.22 -6.17 -6.56
C TYR A 134 3.71 -4.76 -6.92
N LEU A 135 5.00 -4.62 -7.13
CA LEU A 135 5.68 -3.35 -7.34
C LEU A 135 6.67 -3.55 -8.48
N PRO A 136 6.34 -3.17 -9.72
CA PRO A 136 7.30 -3.27 -10.80
C PRO A 136 8.45 -2.29 -10.59
N ARG A 137 9.61 -2.66 -11.12
CA ARG A 137 10.87 -1.91 -10.99
C ARG A 137 10.74 -0.43 -11.35
N GLN A 138 10.00 -0.09 -12.41
CA GLN A 138 9.88 1.30 -12.89
C GLN A 138 9.13 2.17 -11.87
N GLU A 139 8.06 1.64 -11.28
CA GLU A 139 7.28 2.27 -10.23
C GLU A 139 8.11 2.46 -8.96
N LEU A 140 8.90 1.46 -8.57
CA LEU A 140 9.83 1.58 -7.44
C LEU A 140 10.83 2.72 -7.65
N LEU A 141 11.47 2.78 -8.82
CA LEU A 141 12.42 3.85 -9.14
C LEU A 141 11.74 5.23 -9.18
N ALA A 142 10.52 5.31 -9.69
CA ALA A 142 9.73 6.55 -9.68
C ALA A 142 9.45 7.03 -8.25
N ILE A 143 9.08 6.12 -7.35
CA ILE A 143 8.87 6.41 -5.92
C ILE A 143 10.17 6.91 -5.28
N LEU A 144 11.28 6.19 -5.46
CA LEU A 144 12.58 6.56 -4.87
C LEU A 144 13.09 7.91 -5.39
N ALA A 145 12.92 8.19 -6.69
CA ALA A 145 13.24 9.49 -7.28
C ALA A 145 12.38 10.62 -6.68
N GLY A 146 11.11 10.32 -6.39
CA GLY A 146 10.21 11.20 -5.64
C GLY A 146 10.64 11.43 -4.20
N CYS A 147 11.29 10.47 -3.54
CA CYS A 147 11.68 10.56 -2.12
C CYS A 147 13.04 11.24 -1.86
N GLY A 148 13.94 11.35 -2.84
CA GLY A 148 15.29 11.91 -2.67
C GLY A 148 15.40 13.45 -2.60
N GLY A 149 14.36 14.16 -2.14
CA GLY A 149 14.31 15.64 -2.13
C GLY A 149 14.85 16.33 -0.87
N GLY A 150 14.35 17.54 -0.59
CA GLY A 150 14.83 18.43 0.49
C GLY A 150 14.74 17.87 1.92
N THR A 151 13.89 16.88 2.16
CA THR A 151 13.89 16.04 3.37
C THR A 151 13.86 14.59 2.91
N PRO A 152 15.00 13.87 3.00
CA PRO A 152 15.05 12.47 2.59
C PRO A 152 14.20 11.62 3.53
N LEU A 153 13.63 10.57 2.97
CA LEU A 153 12.95 9.53 3.72
C LEU A 153 13.94 8.87 4.70
N HIS A 154 13.51 8.60 5.93
CA HIS A 154 14.33 7.95 6.96
C HIS A 154 14.28 6.43 6.83
N GLU A 155 13.10 5.88 6.51
CA GLU A 155 12.84 4.45 6.36
C GLU A 155 12.04 4.16 5.09
N PHE A 156 12.55 3.23 4.28
CA PHE A 156 11.83 2.65 3.16
C PHE A 156 11.92 1.13 3.23
N THR A 157 10.77 0.46 3.25
CA THR A 157 10.74 -1.00 3.10
C THR A 157 9.84 -1.43 1.95
N ALA A 158 10.30 -2.40 1.18
CA ALA A 158 9.52 -3.07 0.14
C ALA A 158 9.93 -4.54 0.12
N ARG A 159 9.71 -5.24 1.23
CA ARG A 159 10.15 -6.63 1.40
C ARG A 159 9.16 -7.61 0.81
N TRP A 160 9.65 -8.73 0.30
CA TRP A 160 8.81 -9.79 -0.27
C TRP A 160 7.88 -9.29 -1.39
N CYS A 161 8.31 -8.27 -2.11
CA CYS A 161 7.56 -7.72 -3.24
C CYS A 161 7.78 -8.56 -4.49
N VAL A 162 6.87 -8.41 -5.44
CA VAL A 162 6.97 -9.05 -6.76
C VAL A 162 7.06 -7.97 -7.83
N GLY A 163 8.06 -8.02 -8.70
CA GLY A 163 8.24 -7.07 -9.81
C GLY A 163 9.62 -6.41 -9.91
N PHE A 164 10.55 -6.71 -9.00
CA PHE A 164 11.95 -6.29 -9.05
C PHE A 164 12.86 -7.29 -8.31
N ASP A 165 14.15 -7.30 -8.65
CA ASP A 165 15.17 -8.10 -7.96
C ASP A 165 15.72 -7.32 -6.77
N ASP A 166 15.78 -7.93 -5.58
CA ASP A 166 16.33 -7.30 -4.37
C ASP A 166 17.84 -7.00 -4.44
N LYS A 167 18.52 -7.49 -5.48
CA LYS A 167 19.92 -7.21 -5.82
C LYS A 167 20.09 -6.17 -6.94
N ASP A 168 19.02 -5.52 -7.38
CA ASP A 168 19.10 -4.50 -8.43
C ASP A 168 19.98 -3.32 -8.00
N GLU A 169 21.14 -3.17 -8.64
CA GLU A 169 22.14 -2.16 -8.30
C GLU A 169 21.63 -0.73 -8.44
N GLU A 170 20.72 -0.46 -9.39
CA GLU A 170 20.15 0.88 -9.55
C GLU A 170 19.20 1.20 -8.39
N VAL A 171 18.34 0.24 -8.03
CA VAL A 171 17.42 0.38 -6.88
C VAL A 171 18.22 0.59 -5.60
N LEU A 172 19.25 -0.22 -5.35
CA LEU A 172 20.15 -0.08 -4.21
C LEU A 172 20.86 1.26 -4.22
N GLY A 173 21.36 1.71 -5.37
CA GLY A 173 22.02 3.01 -5.53
C GLY A 173 21.10 4.19 -5.24
N ARG A 174 19.81 4.10 -5.60
CA ARG A 174 18.79 5.12 -5.26
C ARG A 174 18.39 5.09 -3.79
N GLY A 175 18.35 3.89 -3.19
CA GLY A 175 18.03 3.69 -1.78
C GLY A 175 19.15 4.02 -0.81
N ALA A 176 20.41 4.10 -1.27
CA ALA A 176 21.60 4.25 -0.41
C ALA A 176 21.60 5.50 0.49
N ALA A 177 20.85 6.55 0.14
CA ALA A 177 20.72 7.76 0.96
C ALA A 177 19.68 7.64 2.09
N ILE A 178 18.87 6.58 2.09
CA ILE A 178 17.83 6.32 3.09
C ILE A 178 18.46 5.54 4.25
N GLU A 179 18.33 6.04 5.47
CA GLU A 179 19.00 5.47 6.66
C GLU A 179 18.59 4.01 6.90
N ARG A 180 17.31 3.69 6.72
CA ARG A 180 16.75 2.34 6.86
C ARG A 180 16.11 1.91 5.55
N PHE A 181 16.92 1.33 4.67
CA PHE A 181 16.47 0.80 3.38
C PHE A 181 16.46 -0.73 3.40
N ASP A 182 15.31 -1.35 3.17
CA ASP A 182 15.17 -2.82 3.15
C ASP A 182 14.18 -3.28 2.07
N ILE A 183 14.70 -3.99 1.08
CA ILE A 183 13.91 -4.55 -0.04
C ILE A 183 14.03 -6.07 -0.13
N GLY A 184 14.56 -6.71 0.92
CA GLY A 184 14.94 -8.12 0.90
C GLY A 184 13.77 -9.08 0.64
N GLY A 185 14.08 -10.18 -0.02
CA GLY A 185 13.11 -11.23 -0.38
C GLY A 185 12.21 -10.88 -1.56
N SER A 186 12.45 -9.72 -2.20
CA SER A 186 11.73 -9.33 -3.40
C SER A 186 12.29 -10.03 -4.63
N ARG A 187 11.39 -10.37 -5.56
CA ARG A 187 11.74 -11.15 -6.75
C ARG A 187 11.02 -10.63 -7.98
N LEU A 188 11.59 -10.91 -9.15
CA LEU A 188 10.88 -10.76 -10.41
C LEU A 188 9.74 -11.77 -10.48
N LEU A 189 8.72 -11.47 -11.29
CA LEU A 189 7.81 -12.53 -11.74
C LEU A 189 8.67 -13.50 -12.53
N ASP A 190 8.72 -14.75 -12.10
CA ASP A 190 9.26 -15.83 -12.94
C ASP A 190 8.44 -15.79 -14.24
N GLU A 191 9.09 -15.47 -15.36
CA GLU A 191 8.49 -15.80 -16.66
C GLU A 191 8.24 -17.31 -16.61
N PRO A 192 7.03 -17.81 -16.94
CA PRO A 192 6.83 -19.25 -17.02
C PRO A 192 7.90 -19.77 -17.97
N ASP A 193 8.77 -20.66 -17.49
CA ASP A 193 9.88 -21.21 -18.25
C ASP A 193 9.37 -21.62 -19.64
N GLY A 194 9.69 -20.80 -20.63
CA GLY A 194 9.55 -21.14 -22.03
C GLY A 194 10.68 -22.11 -22.36
N ASP A 195 10.57 -23.35 -21.90
CA ASP A 195 11.39 -24.41 -22.45
C ASP A 195 10.89 -24.71 -23.87
N ALA A 196 11.66 -24.16 -24.81
CA ALA A 196 11.57 -24.46 -26.22
C ALA A 196 12.54 -25.62 -26.55
N THR A 197 11.97 -26.63 -27.22
CA THR A 197 12.56 -27.50 -28.27
C THR A 197 13.29 -28.80 -27.89
N ASN A 198 12.76 -29.92 -28.42
CA ASN A 198 13.38 -31.01 -29.23
C ASN A 198 12.63 -32.33 -28.94
N GLY A 199 12.10 -33.14 -29.86
CA GLY A 199 12.13 -33.21 -31.32
C GLY A 199 11.20 -34.35 -31.79
N ASP A 200 10.99 -34.42 -33.11
CA ASP A 200 10.66 -35.60 -33.93
C ASP A 200 9.53 -36.60 -33.52
N ASP A 201 8.37 -36.51 -34.17
CA ASP A 201 8.01 -37.49 -35.21
C ASP A 201 7.01 -36.91 -36.24
N TYR A 202 7.43 -36.94 -37.50
CA TYR A 202 6.63 -36.69 -38.70
C TYR A 202 6.11 -38.06 -39.15
N CYS A 203 4.82 -38.35 -38.96
CA CYS A 203 4.11 -39.41 -39.70
C CYS A 203 2.72 -38.84 -40.06
N ASP A 204 2.66 -38.06 -41.13
CA ASP A 204 2.37 -38.50 -42.51
C ASP A 204 0.89 -38.78 -42.74
N SER A 205 0.37 -38.08 -43.75
CA SER A 205 -1.01 -37.97 -44.14
C SER A 205 -1.31 -39.04 -45.18
N SER A 206 -2.34 -39.86 -44.96
CA SER A 206 -3.09 -40.45 -46.08
C SER A 206 -4.55 -40.73 -45.72
N TYR A 207 -5.47 -40.01 -46.37
CA TYR A 207 -6.57 -40.53 -47.24
C TYR A 207 -7.26 -41.85 -46.76
N VAL A 208 -8.58 -42.03 -46.63
CA VAL A 208 -9.74 -41.59 -47.46
C VAL A 208 -11.07 -41.84 -46.71
N ASP A 209 -12.11 -41.09 -47.07
CA ASP A 209 -13.54 -41.42 -46.90
C ASP A 209 -13.90 -42.80 -47.48
N VAL A 210 -14.66 -43.63 -46.74
CA VAL A 210 -15.63 -44.58 -47.32
C VAL A 210 -16.78 -44.87 -46.32
N ILE A 211 -17.95 -44.28 -46.64
CA ILE A 211 -19.37 -44.65 -46.40
C ILE A 211 -19.87 -44.75 -44.95
#